data_AF-A0A9P9JLT2-F1
#
_entry.id   AF-A0A9P9JLT2-F1
#
_cell.length_a   1.000
_cell.length_b   1.000
_cell.length_c   1.000
_cell.angle_alpha   90.00
_cell.angle_beta   90.00
_cell.angle_gamma   90.00
#
_symmetry.space_group_name_H-M   'P 1'
#
loop_
_entity.id
_entity.type
_entity.pdbx_description
1 polymer ?
#
loop_
_entity_poly.entity_id
_entity_poly.type
_entity_poly.pdbx_seq_one_letter_code
_entity_poly.pdbx_strand_id
1 'polypeptide(L)'
;MFGYIRYSWRWLKRKLMLCMLLVLICSACTIVLGLVEGVFLGQWFLQRSHDTAKFLVQDTVSAKAYSWLSVPGRTSFLDAIIRPYYIQQLRNPTDWVEKLGLKRPTNWETNRLEQLASLSDLYHRRRRHSFTPTWHHWIYASAQSKPMEGDIDEWDKAFNELLQYRDKYEFFGRANFHYITCPRNFLCSAWRITGPALLHFTTELPPQAELADKSKVKTTKVGIMPNHDPVVVRLFELPLRDPVLPGVFPSRFEQMRSVTGNLSFWTSQEPYSEALQFFRQTKKLYSSMANLHPRTYGTLVKIEKHYLELLGLSESQALGRIQLISTGVSALSTIVAVRAWKLVHTIWGALLGDKAKNGSKVVADGPQLVTEPASVDPVAGMLQEFLDELTEEQEKSLMEDPTGSHILRKIRTALDEKNINSKDEVLGGIMNALGKDPDGKTKHSK
;
A
#
# COMPACT_ATOMS: atom_id res chain seq x y z
N MET A 1 -9.08 -30.75 57.47
CA MET A 1 -8.78 -29.57 56.61
C MET A 1 -8.52 -29.94 55.15
N PHE A 2 -7.65 -30.91 54.83
CA PHE A 2 -7.36 -31.35 53.44
C PHE A 2 -8.58 -31.92 52.65
N GLY A 3 -9.53 -32.59 53.32
CA GLY A 3 -10.74 -33.12 52.67
C GLY A 3 -11.67 -32.03 52.12
N TYR A 4 -11.83 -30.93 52.86
CA TYR A 4 -12.64 -29.77 52.44
C TYR A 4 -12.00 -29.04 51.26
N ILE A 5 -10.67 -28.88 51.26
CA ILE A 5 -9.94 -28.27 50.14
C ILE A 5 -10.11 -29.11 48.87
N ARG A 6 -10.00 -30.45 48.97
CA ARG A 6 -10.19 -31.37 47.84
C ARG A 6 -11.63 -31.39 47.31
N TYR A 7 -12.62 -31.29 48.20
CA TYR A 7 -14.03 -31.23 47.82
C TYR A 7 -14.38 -29.89 47.15
N SER A 8 -13.99 -28.77 47.74
CA SER A 8 -14.17 -27.43 47.18
C SER A 8 -13.47 -27.29 45.82
N TRP A 9 -12.27 -27.86 45.65
CA TRP A 9 -11.57 -27.89 44.36
C TRP A 9 -12.32 -28.70 43.30
N ARG A 10 -12.84 -29.88 43.64
CA ARG A 10 -13.63 -30.70 42.70
C ARG A 10 -14.94 -30.02 42.30
N TRP A 11 -15.61 -29.37 43.26
CA TRP A 11 -16.83 -28.62 43.01
C TRP A 11 -16.57 -27.39 42.13
N LEU A 12 -15.53 -26.61 42.44
CA LEU A 12 -15.09 -25.46 41.64
C LEU A 12 -14.72 -25.89 40.22
N LYS A 13 -13.92 -26.97 40.06
CA LYS A 13 -13.56 -27.52 38.75
C LYS A 13 -14.79 -27.91 37.95
N ARG A 14 -15.81 -28.53 38.58
CA ARG A 14 -17.04 -28.95 37.90
C ARG A 14 -17.88 -27.74 37.46
N LYS A 15 -17.99 -26.71 38.30
CA LYS A 15 -18.67 -25.45 37.95
C LYS A 15 -17.94 -24.70 36.84
N LEU A 16 -16.62 -24.59 36.94
CA LEU A 16 -15.77 -23.99 35.91
C LEU A 16 -15.92 -24.73 34.58
N MET A 17 -15.89 -26.07 34.58
CA MET A 17 -16.06 -26.86 33.36
C MET A 17 -17.44 -26.63 32.71
N LEU A 18 -18.49 -26.53 33.52
CA LEU A 18 -19.85 -26.28 33.04
C LEU A 18 -19.99 -24.87 32.45
N CYS A 19 -19.39 -23.86 33.08
CA CYS A 19 -19.30 -22.50 32.54
C CYS A 19 -18.52 -22.47 31.22
N MET A 20 -17.37 -23.16 31.15
CA MET A 20 -16.58 -23.25 29.92
C MET A 20 -17.35 -23.92 28.78
N LEU A 21 -18.12 -24.98 29.08
CA LEU A 21 -18.94 -25.66 28.09
C LEU A 21 -20.08 -24.77 27.58
N LEU A 22 -20.69 -23.98 28.46
CA LEU A 22 -21.72 -23.01 28.09
C LEU A 22 -21.16 -21.88 27.23
N VAL A 23 -19.99 -21.32 27.60
CA VAL A 23 -19.26 -20.34 26.78
C VAL A 23 -18.89 -20.93 25.43
N LEU A 24 -18.43 -22.19 25.38
CA LEU A 24 -18.08 -22.86 24.13
C LEU A 24 -19.30 -23.02 23.23
N ILE A 25 -20.46 -23.44 23.76
CA ILE A 25 -21.70 -23.55 22.99
C ILE A 25 -22.13 -22.17 22.46
N CYS A 26 -22.15 -21.15 23.32
CA CYS A 26 -22.51 -19.78 22.94
C CYS A 26 -21.54 -19.12 21.95
N SER A 27 -20.30 -19.61 21.86
CA SER A 27 -19.27 -19.07 20.94
C SER A 27 -18.94 -20.00 19.78
N ALA A 28 -19.57 -21.18 19.68
CA ALA A 28 -19.22 -22.20 18.69
C ALA A 28 -19.34 -21.66 17.25
N CYS A 29 -20.46 -21.01 16.92
CA CYS A 29 -20.65 -20.39 15.61
C CYS A 29 -19.59 -19.31 15.32
N THR A 30 -19.27 -18.46 16.31
CA THR A 30 -18.27 -17.40 16.18
C THR A 30 -16.85 -17.95 16.01
N ILE A 31 -16.51 -19.05 16.70
CA ILE A 31 -15.24 -19.75 16.53
C ILE A 31 -15.15 -20.32 15.12
N VAL A 32 -16.19 -21.03 14.65
CA VAL A 32 -16.20 -21.62 13.30
C VAL A 32 -16.09 -20.54 12.23
N LEU A 33 -16.83 -19.44 12.38
CA LEU A 33 -16.74 -18.31 11.45
C LEU A 33 -15.33 -17.72 11.44
N GLY A 34 -14.76 -17.44 12.62
CA GLY A 34 -13.40 -16.92 12.73
C GLY A 34 -12.37 -17.86 12.12
N LEU A 35 -12.50 -19.18 12.28
CA LEU A 35 -11.61 -20.13 11.61
C LEU A 35 -11.68 -20.03 10.08
N VAL A 36 -12.88 -19.91 9.49
CA VAL A 36 -13.05 -19.74 8.04
C VAL A 36 -12.48 -18.40 7.58
N GLU A 37 -12.78 -17.33 8.30
CA GLU A 37 -12.24 -15.98 8.04
C GLU A 37 -10.72 -15.93 8.14
N GLY A 38 -10.12 -16.72 9.04
CA GLY A 38 -8.68 -16.86 9.16
C GLY A 38 -8.04 -17.48 7.92
N VAL A 39 -8.69 -18.47 7.28
CA VAL A 39 -8.18 -19.05 6.01
C VAL A 39 -8.16 -17.99 4.92
N PHE A 40 -9.26 -17.25 4.75
CA PHE A 40 -9.34 -16.17 3.76
C PHE A 40 -8.29 -15.09 4.04
N LEU A 41 -8.13 -14.69 5.29
CA LEU A 41 -7.15 -13.68 5.69
C LEU A 41 -5.71 -14.15 5.46
N GLY A 42 -5.40 -15.41 5.79
CA GLY A 42 -4.08 -15.99 5.59
C GLY A 42 -3.69 -16.07 4.11
N GLN A 43 -4.61 -16.52 3.25
CA GLN A 43 -4.42 -16.54 1.80
C GLN A 43 -4.25 -15.12 1.23
N TRP A 44 -5.14 -14.21 1.61
CA TRP A 44 -5.08 -12.82 1.19
C TRP A 44 -3.77 -12.15 1.60
N PHE A 45 -3.31 -12.39 2.83
CA PHE A 45 -2.04 -11.83 3.32
C PHE A 45 -0.83 -12.34 2.53
N LEU A 46 -0.77 -13.64 2.25
CA LEU A 46 0.31 -14.22 1.44
C LEU A 46 0.31 -13.68 0.02
N GLN A 47 -0.87 -13.63 -0.61
CA GLN A 47 -1.01 -13.09 -1.96
C GLN A 47 -0.62 -11.61 -2.00
N ARG A 48 -1.12 -10.80 -1.06
CA ARG A 48 -0.81 -9.37 -0.96
C ARG A 48 0.69 -9.12 -0.76
N SER A 49 1.35 -9.92 0.09
CA SER A 49 2.79 -9.79 0.32
C SER A 49 3.60 -10.09 -0.94
N HIS A 50 3.23 -11.16 -1.66
CA HIS A 50 3.84 -11.52 -2.94
C HIS A 50 3.59 -10.45 -4.02
N ASP A 51 2.35 -10.01 -4.17
CA ASP A 51 1.95 -8.97 -5.12
C ASP A 51 2.67 -7.65 -4.86
N THR A 52 2.77 -7.23 -3.60
CA THR A 52 3.48 -6.00 -3.22
C THR A 52 4.93 -6.03 -3.65
N ALA A 53 5.64 -7.14 -3.36
CA ALA A 53 7.03 -7.26 -3.73
C ALA A 53 7.21 -7.36 -5.26
N LYS A 54 6.32 -8.07 -5.95
CA LYS A 54 6.29 -8.13 -7.42
C LYS A 54 6.11 -6.73 -8.03
N PHE A 55 5.16 -5.94 -7.52
CA PHE A 55 4.92 -4.59 -8.01
C PHE A 55 6.10 -3.66 -7.73
N LEU A 56 6.83 -3.81 -6.61
CA LEU A 56 8.04 -3.03 -6.36
C LEU A 56 9.07 -3.19 -7.48
N VAL A 57 9.36 -4.45 -7.85
CA VAL A 57 10.31 -4.76 -8.91
C VAL A 57 9.79 -4.25 -10.25
N GLN A 58 8.52 -4.53 -10.57
CA GLN A 58 7.90 -4.11 -11.83
C GLN A 58 7.90 -2.59 -12.00
N ASP A 59 7.49 -1.84 -10.98
CA ASP A 59 7.42 -0.37 -11.03
C ASP A 59 8.82 0.24 -11.10
N THR A 60 9.81 -0.34 -10.41
CA THR A 60 11.21 0.14 -10.47
C THR A 60 11.83 -0.13 -11.85
N VAL A 61 11.60 -1.31 -12.43
CA VAL A 61 12.03 -1.65 -13.80
C VAL A 61 11.36 -0.70 -14.79
N SER A 62 10.05 -0.48 -14.66
CA SER A 62 9.29 0.43 -15.53
C SER A 62 9.82 1.86 -15.44
N ALA A 63 10.07 2.34 -14.22
CA ALA A 63 10.66 3.65 -14.01
C ALA A 63 12.05 3.77 -14.66
N LYS A 64 12.88 2.73 -14.51
CA LYS A 64 14.21 2.71 -15.13
C LYS A 64 14.13 2.68 -16.65
N ALA A 65 13.23 1.89 -17.23
CA ALA A 65 12.99 1.89 -18.68
C ALA A 65 12.55 3.27 -19.18
N TYR A 66 11.61 3.92 -18.50
CA TYR A 66 11.18 5.28 -18.84
C TYR A 66 12.27 6.35 -18.71
N SER A 67 13.28 6.13 -17.86
CA SER A 67 14.45 7.02 -17.81
C SER A 67 15.25 7.00 -19.13
N TRP A 68 15.19 5.93 -19.92
CA TRP A 68 15.81 5.87 -21.24
C TRP A 68 15.11 6.74 -22.28
N LEU A 69 13.81 6.97 -22.12
CA LEU A 69 13.02 7.90 -22.94
C LEU A 69 13.29 9.37 -22.60
N SER A 70 14.09 9.64 -21.56
CA SER A 70 14.39 11.01 -21.14
C SER A 70 15.58 11.60 -21.89
N VAL A 71 15.50 12.88 -22.22
CA VAL A 71 16.47 13.60 -23.05
C VAL A 71 17.25 14.57 -22.16
N PRO A 72 18.60 14.61 -22.24
CA PRO A 72 19.40 15.58 -21.50
C PRO A 72 18.92 17.02 -21.74
N GLY A 73 18.79 17.80 -20.66
CA GLY A 73 18.33 19.19 -20.74
C GLY A 73 16.82 19.39 -20.88
N ARG A 74 16.01 18.31 -20.93
CA ARG A 74 14.54 18.37 -20.84
C ARG A 74 14.06 17.70 -19.56
N THR A 75 12.82 18.03 -19.16
CA THR A 75 12.15 17.31 -18.06
C THR A 75 12.04 15.83 -18.41
N SER A 76 12.52 14.98 -17.50
CA SER A 76 12.41 13.52 -17.61
C SER A 76 10.97 13.10 -17.86
N PHE A 77 10.76 12.04 -18.65
CA PHE A 77 9.42 11.49 -18.86
C PHE A 77 8.76 11.03 -17.54
N LEU A 78 9.56 10.69 -16.53
CA LEU A 78 9.10 10.34 -15.19
C LEU A 78 8.58 11.53 -14.39
N ASP A 79 9.05 12.73 -14.71
CA ASP A 79 8.74 13.97 -13.99
C ASP A 79 7.92 14.94 -14.86
N ALA A 80 7.66 14.55 -16.10
CA ALA A 80 6.90 15.34 -17.05
C ALA A 80 5.46 15.50 -16.56
N ILE A 81 4.99 16.75 -16.58
CA ILE A 81 3.60 17.11 -16.30
C ILE A 81 2.79 16.81 -17.56
N ILE A 82 2.22 15.62 -17.62
CA ILE A 82 1.52 15.11 -18.80
C ILE A 82 0.04 14.82 -18.51
N ARG A 83 -0.71 14.52 -19.57
CA ARG A 83 -2.10 14.05 -19.51
C ARG A 83 -2.26 12.88 -18.51
N PRO A 84 -3.50 12.62 -18.02
CA PRO A 84 -4.71 13.41 -18.29
C PRO A 84 -4.82 14.65 -17.39
N TYR A 85 -4.13 14.67 -16.24
CA TYR A 85 -4.35 15.68 -15.20
C TYR A 85 -3.33 16.81 -15.19
N TYR A 86 -2.23 16.72 -15.95
CA TYR A 86 -1.16 17.72 -15.93
C TYR A 86 -0.72 18.04 -14.49
N ILE A 87 -0.44 16.99 -13.72
CA ILE A 87 0.21 17.03 -12.39
C ILE A 87 1.29 15.96 -12.30
N GLN A 88 2.17 16.05 -11.30
CA GLN A 88 3.26 15.10 -11.13
C GLN A 88 2.72 13.71 -10.77
N GLN A 89 3.23 12.68 -11.45
CA GLN A 89 2.87 11.27 -11.21
C GLN A 89 3.95 10.56 -10.41
N LEU A 90 3.58 9.80 -9.37
CA LEU A 90 4.53 9.02 -8.57
C LEU A 90 4.74 7.64 -9.22
N ARG A 91 5.48 7.62 -10.33
CA ARG A 91 5.77 6.39 -11.11
C ARG A 91 6.91 5.56 -10.54
N ASN A 92 7.91 6.21 -9.96
CA ASN A 92 9.04 5.53 -9.36
C ASN A 92 8.78 5.32 -7.87
N PRO A 93 8.70 4.07 -7.39
CA PRO A 93 8.42 3.78 -6.00
C PRO A 93 9.60 4.08 -5.07
N THR A 94 10.81 4.34 -5.59
CA THR A 94 12.02 4.57 -4.78
C THR A 94 12.25 6.03 -4.40
N ASP A 95 11.66 6.99 -5.13
CA ASP A 95 11.87 8.44 -4.96
C ASP A 95 10.60 9.20 -4.52
N TRP A 96 9.48 8.51 -4.29
CA TRP A 96 8.18 9.13 -4.01
C TRP A 96 8.19 10.12 -2.84
N VAL A 97 8.99 9.84 -1.79
CA VAL A 97 9.15 10.72 -0.62
C VAL A 97 9.75 12.06 -1.05
N GLU A 98 10.81 12.03 -1.86
CA GLU A 98 11.48 13.23 -2.35
C GLU A 98 10.59 14.01 -3.31
N LYS A 99 9.82 13.32 -4.17
CA LYS A 99 8.85 13.95 -5.08
C LYS A 99 7.74 14.72 -4.35
N LEU A 100 7.40 14.32 -3.13
CA LEU A 100 6.48 15.05 -2.26
C LEU A 100 7.15 16.18 -1.46
N GLY A 101 8.46 16.39 -1.62
CA GLY A 101 9.22 17.35 -0.81
C GLY A 101 9.34 16.93 0.66
N LEU A 102 9.30 15.61 0.91
CA LEU A 102 9.42 15.00 2.23
C LEU A 102 10.82 14.43 2.44
N LYS A 103 11.13 14.13 3.70
CA LYS A 103 12.37 13.51 4.12
C LYS A 103 12.12 12.47 5.20
N ARG A 104 12.96 11.45 5.22
CA ARG A 104 13.02 10.42 6.27
C ARG A 104 14.11 10.71 7.29
N PRO A 105 14.04 10.11 8.50
CA PRO A 105 15.12 10.15 9.47
C PRO A 105 16.46 9.73 8.86
N THR A 106 17.56 10.29 9.36
CA THR A 106 18.91 9.98 8.87
C THR A 106 19.32 8.52 9.09
N ASN A 107 18.74 7.87 10.11
CA ASN A 107 18.92 6.47 10.44
C ASN A 107 17.78 5.57 9.90
N TRP A 108 17.06 6.04 8.89
CA TRP A 108 16.00 5.25 8.27
C TRP A 108 16.59 3.99 7.62
N GLU A 109 16.13 2.83 8.07
CA GLU A 109 16.39 1.55 7.45
C GLU A 109 15.21 0.61 7.62
N THR A 110 15.02 -0.32 6.69
CA THR A 110 14.05 -1.39 6.86
C THR A 110 14.45 -2.70 6.17
N ASN A 111 14.02 -3.80 6.77
CA ASN A 111 14.17 -5.15 6.22
C ASN A 111 12.90 -5.63 5.49
N ARG A 112 11.81 -4.85 5.53
CA ARG A 112 10.52 -5.22 4.92
C ARG A 112 10.25 -4.32 3.72
N LEU A 113 10.04 -4.93 2.55
CA LEU A 113 9.76 -4.19 1.31
C LEU A 113 8.55 -3.25 1.44
N GLU A 114 7.49 -3.68 2.12
CA GLU A 114 6.29 -2.87 2.37
C GLU A 114 6.61 -1.54 3.08
N GLN A 115 7.60 -1.53 3.97
CA GLN A 115 7.99 -0.34 4.73
C GLN A 115 8.77 0.67 3.87
N LEU A 116 9.25 0.29 2.68
CA LEU A 116 9.80 1.24 1.71
C LEU A 116 8.78 2.33 1.36
N ALA A 117 7.48 2.03 1.43
CA ALA A 117 6.41 3.01 1.26
C ALA A 117 5.80 3.49 2.58
N SER A 118 6.48 3.35 3.73
CA SER A 118 5.89 3.74 5.02
C SER A 118 5.40 5.20 5.00
N LEU A 119 4.16 5.38 5.49
CA LEU A 119 3.54 6.69 5.73
C LEU A 119 3.86 7.23 7.14
N SER A 120 4.62 6.48 7.94
CA SER A 120 5.14 6.93 9.23
C SER A 120 6.47 7.65 9.09
N ASP A 121 6.82 8.45 10.11
CA ASP A 121 8.16 9.06 10.25
C ASP A 121 8.57 9.91 9.04
N LEU A 122 7.62 10.65 8.50
CA LEU A 122 7.84 11.59 7.39
C LEU A 122 8.00 13.01 7.94
N TYR A 123 8.91 13.76 7.34
CA TYR A 123 9.25 15.11 7.75
C TYR A 123 9.25 16.07 6.58
N HIS A 124 8.73 17.28 6.77
CA HIS A 124 8.81 18.37 5.81
C HIS A 124 9.82 19.42 6.29
N ARG A 125 10.64 19.95 5.38
CA ARG A 125 11.64 20.97 5.74
C ARG A 125 10.94 22.27 6.11
N ARG A 126 11.18 22.76 7.33
CA ARG A 126 10.66 24.05 7.79
C ARG A 126 11.26 25.18 6.96
N ARG A 127 10.41 26.01 6.34
CA ARG A 127 10.85 27.24 5.67
C ARG A 127 10.92 28.36 6.71
N ARG A 128 12.10 28.98 6.88
CA ARG A 128 12.34 30.03 7.89
C ARG A 128 11.44 31.28 7.75
N HIS A 129 10.81 31.47 6.59
CA HIS A 129 9.99 32.65 6.27
C HIS A 129 8.71 32.30 5.47
N SER A 130 7.98 31.24 5.83
CA SER A 130 6.68 30.98 5.19
C SER A 130 5.56 31.79 5.85
N PHE A 131 4.82 32.55 5.04
CA PHE A 131 3.58 33.23 5.45
C PHE A 131 2.42 32.24 5.68
N THR A 132 2.53 31.02 5.14
CA THR A 132 1.62 29.92 5.41
C THR A 132 2.18 29.04 6.52
N PRO A 133 1.55 28.98 7.69
CA PRO A 133 2.01 28.14 8.81
C PRO A 133 1.83 26.64 8.52
N THR A 134 0.96 26.29 7.57
CA THR A 134 0.54 24.90 7.34
C THR A 134 0.80 24.47 5.91
N TRP A 135 1.42 23.29 5.77
CA TRP A 135 1.74 22.69 4.48
C TRP A 135 0.76 21.55 4.23
N HIS A 136 0.05 21.58 3.09
CA HIS A 136 -0.92 20.55 2.71
C HIS A 136 -0.62 20.02 1.32
N HIS A 137 -0.45 18.71 1.18
CA HIS A 137 -0.30 18.03 -0.11
C HIS A 137 -1.24 16.83 -0.20
N TRP A 138 -1.62 16.50 -1.43
CA TRP A 138 -2.61 15.48 -1.71
C TRP A 138 -2.09 14.51 -2.76
N ILE A 139 -2.32 13.21 -2.54
CA ILE A 139 -2.15 12.19 -3.59
C ILE A 139 -3.53 11.67 -3.94
N TYR A 140 -3.93 11.83 -5.20
CA TYR A 140 -5.08 11.11 -5.73
C TYR A 140 -4.65 9.75 -6.24
N ALA A 141 -5.26 8.72 -5.68
CA ALA A 141 -5.00 7.33 -5.96
C ALA A 141 -6.18 6.76 -6.75
N SER A 142 -6.02 6.71 -8.07
CA SER A 142 -7.07 6.28 -9.00
C SER A 142 -7.28 4.77 -8.97
N ALA A 143 -8.54 4.35 -9.15
CA ALA A 143 -8.87 2.95 -9.38
C ALA A 143 -8.63 2.51 -10.84
N GLN A 144 -8.37 3.45 -11.76
CA GLN A 144 -8.14 3.18 -13.16
C GLN A 144 -6.71 2.69 -13.40
N SER A 145 -6.56 1.63 -14.20
CA SER A 145 -5.25 1.05 -14.54
C SER A 145 -4.54 1.86 -15.63
N LYS A 146 -5.29 2.34 -16.62
CA LYS A 146 -4.78 3.07 -17.77
C LYS A 146 -5.59 4.36 -18.00
N PRO A 147 -5.29 5.44 -17.27
CA PRO A 147 -6.02 6.71 -17.40
C PRO A 147 -5.77 7.43 -18.74
N MET A 148 -4.81 6.96 -19.54
CA MET A 148 -4.49 7.49 -20.88
C MET A 148 -5.25 6.79 -22.01
N GLU A 149 -5.82 5.62 -21.75
CA GLU A 149 -6.40 4.73 -22.76
C GLU A 149 -7.85 4.42 -22.37
N GLY A 150 -8.81 4.99 -23.10
CA GLY A 150 -10.24 4.69 -22.96
C GLY A 150 -11.02 5.65 -22.06
N ASP A 151 -12.22 5.21 -21.67
CA ASP A 151 -13.15 6.02 -20.89
C ASP A 151 -12.62 6.28 -19.48
N ILE A 152 -12.49 7.56 -19.14
CA ILE A 152 -12.11 8.00 -17.79
C ILE A 152 -13.24 7.66 -16.81
N ASP A 153 -12.91 7.00 -15.71
CA ASP A 153 -13.91 6.67 -14.69
C ASP A 153 -14.50 7.93 -14.03
N GLU A 154 -15.67 7.78 -13.40
CA GLU A 154 -16.43 8.93 -12.90
C GLU A 154 -15.75 9.64 -11.71
N TRP A 155 -14.90 8.96 -10.94
CA TRP A 155 -14.09 9.59 -9.88
C TRP A 155 -12.90 10.33 -10.47
N ASP A 156 -12.26 9.76 -11.48
CA ASP A 156 -11.17 10.38 -12.22
C ASP A 156 -11.64 11.62 -13.00
N LYS A 157 -12.85 11.60 -13.56
CA LYS A 157 -13.52 12.80 -14.12
C LYS A 157 -13.76 13.87 -13.06
N ALA A 158 -14.32 13.48 -11.90
CA ALA A 158 -14.56 14.40 -10.78
C ALA A 158 -13.26 14.98 -10.23
N PHE A 159 -12.17 14.21 -10.23
CA PHE A 159 -10.86 14.70 -9.85
C PHE A 159 -10.32 15.72 -10.85
N ASN A 160 -10.47 15.50 -12.16
CA ASN A 160 -10.11 16.52 -13.15
C ASN A 160 -10.90 17.83 -12.95
N GLU A 161 -12.20 17.71 -12.68
CA GLU A 161 -13.08 18.85 -12.37
C GLU A 161 -12.60 19.59 -11.10
N LEU A 162 -12.17 18.85 -10.07
CA LEU A 162 -11.57 19.42 -8.87
C LEU A 162 -10.30 20.22 -9.19
N LEU A 163 -9.40 19.67 -10.02
CA LEU A 163 -8.17 20.38 -10.39
C LEU A 163 -8.49 21.68 -11.14
N GLN A 164 -9.41 21.64 -12.10
CA GLN A 164 -9.86 22.82 -12.85
C GLN A 164 -10.52 23.86 -11.94
N TYR A 165 -11.34 23.40 -10.99
CA TYR A 165 -11.94 24.27 -9.99
C TYR A 165 -10.86 24.97 -9.16
N ARG A 166 -9.88 24.23 -8.64
CA ARG A 166 -8.84 24.81 -7.78
C ARG A 166 -7.94 25.79 -8.54
N ASP A 167 -7.59 25.52 -9.79
CA ASP A 167 -6.85 26.49 -10.60
C ASP A 167 -7.62 27.81 -10.80
N LYS A 168 -8.95 27.75 -10.88
CA LYS A 168 -9.79 28.92 -11.10
C LYS A 168 -10.07 29.70 -9.82
N TYR A 169 -10.20 29.03 -8.68
CA TYR A 169 -10.74 29.62 -7.46
C TYR A 169 -9.79 29.61 -6.25
N GLU A 170 -8.66 28.91 -6.31
CA GLU A 170 -7.72 28.80 -5.18
C GLU A 170 -6.30 29.27 -5.52
N PHE A 171 -5.64 29.89 -4.54
CA PHE A 171 -4.30 30.46 -4.70
C PHE A 171 -3.23 29.45 -5.13
N PHE A 172 -3.29 28.22 -4.60
CA PHE A 172 -2.30 27.17 -4.89
C PHE A 172 -2.64 26.32 -6.13
N GLY A 173 -3.84 26.49 -6.70
CA GLY A 173 -4.31 25.70 -7.84
C GLY A 173 -4.11 24.18 -7.64
N ARG A 174 -3.69 23.51 -8.71
CA ARG A 174 -3.32 22.09 -8.72
C ARG A 174 -1.93 21.75 -8.20
N ALA A 175 -1.12 22.74 -7.77
CA ALA A 175 0.31 22.55 -7.51
C ALA A 175 0.62 21.62 -6.32
N ASN A 176 -0.34 21.40 -5.42
CA ASN A 176 -0.19 20.52 -4.27
C ASN A 176 -0.84 19.14 -4.45
N PHE A 177 -1.15 18.74 -5.69
CA PHE A 177 -1.60 17.39 -6.00
C PHE A 177 -0.54 16.56 -6.72
N HIS A 178 -0.52 15.29 -6.36
CA HIS A 178 0.17 14.21 -7.04
C HIS A 178 -0.83 13.14 -7.44
N TYR A 179 -0.42 12.32 -8.41
CA TYR A 179 -1.25 11.27 -8.99
C TYR A 179 -0.57 9.91 -8.94
N ILE A 180 -1.34 8.87 -8.64
CA ILE A 180 -0.97 7.47 -8.84
C ILE A 180 -2.15 6.66 -9.37
N THR A 181 -1.83 5.64 -10.17
CA THR A 181 -2.76 4.58 -10.56
C THR A 181 -2.58 3.42 -9.59
N CYS A 182 -3.65 2.97 -8.93
CA CYS A 182 -3.53 1.89 -7.95
C CYS A 182 -3.47 0.46 -8.51
N PRO A 183 -4.15 0.11 -9.61
CA PRO A 183 -4.09 -1.26 -10.11
C PRO A 183 -2.65 -1.66 -10.42
N ARG A 184 -2.16 -2.70 -9.74
CA ARG A 184 -0.79 -3.25 -9.89
C ARG A 184 0.33 -2.27 -9.56
N ASN A 185 0.11 -1.33 -8.65
CA ASN A 185 1.13 -0.39 -8.19
C ASN A 185 1.62 -0.72 -6.78
N PHE A 186 2.94 -0.59 -6.58
CA PHE A 186 3.60 -0.88 -5.32
C PHE A 186 3.10 0.00 -4.17
N LEU A 187 3.01 1.32 -4.37
CA LEU A 187 2.64 2.27 -3.32
C LEU A 187 1.22 1.98 -2.82
N CYS A 188 0.25 1.81 -3.74
CA CYS A 188 -1.11 1.42 -3.35
C CYS A 188 -1.15 0.03 -2.69
N SER A 189 -0.33 -0.91 -3.15
CA SER A 189 -0.25 -2.23 -2.53
C SER A 189 0.20 -2.16 -1.07
N ALA A 190 1.31 -1.44 -0.84
CA ALA A 190 1.94 -1.24 0.47
C ALA A 190 1.07 -0.42 1.43
N TRP A 191 0.42 0.64 0.95
CA TRP A 191 -0.55 1.43 1.74
C TRP A 191 -1.88 0.71 1.94
N ARG A 192 -2.08 -0.46 1.32
CA ARG A 192 -3.31 -1.24 1.38
C ARG A 192 -4.52 -0.48 0.86
N ILE A 193 -4.35 0.24 -0.25
CA ILE A 193 -5.36 1.06 -0.92
C ILE A 193 -5.67 0.42 -2.28
N THR A 194 -6.95 0.45 -2.68
CA THR A 194 -7.40 -0.06 -3.99
C THR A 194 -7.78 1.05 -4.98
N GLY A 195 -7.91 2.29 -4.49
CA GLY A 195 -8.54 3.38 -5.23
C GLY A 195 -10.08 3.20 -5.32
N PRO A 196 -10.83 4.26 -5.63
CA PRO A 196 -10.39 5.66 -5.65
C PRO A 196 -10.16 6.17 -4.21
N ALA A 197 -9.08 6.90 -3.98
CA ALA A 197 -8.76 7.42 -2.65
C ALA A 197 -7.94 8.73 -2.71
N LEU A 198 -8.02 9.51 -1.64
CA LEU A 198 -7.19 10.69 -1.41
C LEU A 198 -6.31 10.46 -0.17
N LEU A 199 -5.01 10.63 -0.33
CA LEU A 199 -4.08 10.73 0.80
C LEU A 199 -3.77 12.20 1.04
N HIS A 200 -3.94 12.64 2.28
CA HIS A 200 -3.63 14.00 2.72
C HIS A 200 -2.36 13.98 3.56
N PHE A 201 -1.39 14.81 3.21
CA PHE A 201 -0.17 15.03 3.96
C PHE A 201 -0.21 16.43 4.53
N THR A 202 -0.02 16.55 5.85
CA THR A 202 -0.03 17.86 6.52
C THR A 202 0.99 17.95 7.64
N THR A 203 1.52 19.15 7.86
CA THR A 203 2.33 19.47 9.06
C THR A 203 1.46 19.89 10.25
N GLU A 204 0.14 19.96 10.09
CA GLU A 204 -0.79 20.23 11.19
C GLU A 204 -0.89 19.01 12.11
N LEU A 205 -0.53 19.23 13.38
CA LEU A 205 -0.62 18.22 14.41
C LEU A 205 -2.09 17.97 14.78
N PRO A 206 -2.47 16.73 15.12
CA PRO A 206 -3.81 16.46 15.61
C PRO A 206 -4.06 17.23 16.93
N PRO A 207 -5.30 17.66 17.22
CA PRO A 207 -5.62 18.45 18.43
C PRO A 207 -5.15 17.81 19.75
N GLN A 208 -5.03 16.48 19.79
CA GLN A 208 -4.58 15.72 20.94
C GLN A 208 -3.07 15.88 21.23
N ALA A 209 -2.26 16.21 20.21
CA ALA A 209 -0.82 16.45 20.36
C ALA A 209 -0.52 17.86 20.90
N GLU A 210 -1.35 18.85 20.62
CA GLU A 210 -1.21 20.21 21.17
C GLU A 210 -1.39 20.26 22.70
N LEU A 211 -2.22 19.35 23.25
CA LEU A 211 -2.45 19.22 24.70
C LEU A 211 -1.31 18.46 25.40
N ALA A 212 -0.66 17.52 24.71
CA ALA A 212 0.47 16.76 25.26
C ALA A 212 1.75 17.62 25.41
N ASP A 213 1.87 18.67 24.59
CA ASP A 213 3.02 19.57 24.54
C ASP A 213 3.18 20.46 25.79
N LYS A 214 2.19 20.49 26.68
CA LYS A 214 2.24 21.30 27.92
C LYS A 214 2.54 20.54 29.20
N SER A 215 2.59 19.20 29.21
CA SER A 215 2.72 18.49 30.50
C SER A 215 3.68 17.32 30.57
N LYS A 216 3.96 16.54 29.51
CA LYS A 216 4.86 15.38 29.64
C LYS A 216 5.55 15.04 28.32
N VAL A 217 6.83 15.42 28.21
CA VAL A 217 7.81 14.74 27.36
C VAL A 217 8.02 13.33 27.92
N LYS A 218 7.08 12.41 27.66
CA LYS A 218 7.29 10.98 27.86
C LYS A 218 6.61 10.19 26.75
N THR A 219 7.48 9.56 25.95
CA THR A 219 7.29 8.25 25.30
C THR A 219 6.30 8.16 24.15
N THR A 220 6.69 8.71 23.00
CA THR A 220 6.66 7.97 21.73
C THR A 220 7.84 8.47 20.90
N LYS A 221 8.62 7.56 20.32
CA LYS A 221 9.91 7.86 19.65
C LYS A 221 9.71 8.61 18.32
N VAL A 222 9.13 9.80 18.34
CA VAL A 222 9.24 10.72 17.19
C VAL A 222 10.63 11.35 17.32
N GLY A 223 11.61 10.79 16.63
CA GLY A 223 12.96 11.35 16.59
C GLY A 223 12.89 12.76 16.02
N ILE A 224 13.02 13.79 16.87
CA ILE A 224 12.95 15.19 16.43
C ILE A 224 14.06 15.42 15.41
N MET A 225 13.66 15.68 14.16
CA MET A 225 14.59 16.01 13.08
C MET A 225 14.82 17.53 13.04
N PRO A 226 16.06 18.02 13.25
CA PRO A 226 16.33 19.45 13.29
C PRO A 226 15.90 20.16 11.99
N ASN A 227 15.26 21.34 12.12
CA ASN A 227 14.74 22.15 11.01
C ASN A 227 13.65 21.49 10.14
N HIS A 228 12.98 20.45 10.65
CA HIS A 228 11.88 19.81 9.94
C HIS A 228 10.66 19.66 10.86
N ASP A 229 9.48 19.70 10.26
CA ASP A 229 8.20 19.49 10.92
C ASP A 229 7.70 18.07 10.60
N PRO A 230 7.15 17.34 11.59
CA PRO A 230 6.59 16.02 11.35
C PRO A 230 5.37 16.12 10.45
N VAL A 231 5.19 15.11 9.59
CA VAL A 231 4.06 15.04 8.67
C VAL A 231 3.09 13.97 9.12
N VAL A 232 1.83 14.39 9.22
CA VAL A 232 0.68 13.54 9.52
C VAL A 232 0.00 13.19 8.20
N VAL A 233 -0.23 11.90 7.98
CA VAL A 233 -0.94 11.41 6.79
C VAL A 233 -2.36 10.99 7.17
N ARG A 234 -3.35 11.35 6.36
CA ARG A 234 -4.74 10.88 6.48
C ARG A 234 -5.18 10.22 5.18
N LEU A 235 -6.04 9.21 5.29
CA LEU A 235 -6.54 8.45 4.15
C LEU A 235 -8.06 8.54 4.06
N PHE A 236 -8.54 8.99 2.90
CA PHE A 236 -9.95 9.08 2.52
C PHE A 236 -10.21 8.09 1.37
N GLU A 237 -10.80 6.94 1.68
CA GLU A 237 -11.24 5.99 0.66
C GLU A 237 -12.62 6.37 0.14
N LEU A 238 -12.76 6.48 -1.19
CA LEU A 238 -13.98 6.96 -1.84
C LEU A 238 -14.80 5.77 -2.39
N PRO A 239 -16.15 5.86 -2.38
CA PRO A 239 -16.96 6.87 -1.70
C PRO A 239 -16.78 6.82 -0.17
N LEU A 240 -16.88 7.99 0.48
CA LEU A 240 -16.87 8.06 1.95
C LEU A 240 -18.04 7.25 2.50
N ARG A 241 -17.75 6.30 3.40
CA ARG A 241 -18.74 5.37 3.96
C ARG A 241 -19.43 5.90 5.21
N ASP A 242 -18.74 6.77 5.95
CA ASP A 242 -19.28 7.39 7.15
C ASP A 242 -19.84 8.76 6.77
N PRO A 243 -21.15 9.02 6.98
CA PRO A 243 -21.72 10.35 6.75
C PRO A 243 -21.18 11.28 7.85
N VAL A 244 -20.03 11.90 7.58
CA VAL A 244 -19.47 12.96 8.45
C VAL A 244 -20.38 14.20 8.44
N LEU A 245 -21.26 14.32 7.43
CA LEU A 245 -22.31 15.33 7.34
C LEU A 245 -23.67 14.63 7.21
N PRO A 246 -24.74 15.17 7.81
CA PRO A 246 -26.10 14.69 7.55
C PRO A 246 -26.47 14.95 6.09
N GLY A 247 -26.41 13.92 5.25
CA GLY A 247 -26.79 14.00 3.84
C GLY A 247 -25.91 13.16 2.91
N VAL A 248 -26.38 12.91 1.69
CA VAL A 248 -25.59 12.33 0.59
C VAL A 248 -24.97 13.47 -0.19
N PHE A 249 -23.67 13.38 -0.50
CA PHE A 249 -23.04 14.38 -1.36
C PHE A 249 -23.74 14.43 -2.73
N PRO A 250 -24.05 15.63 -3.25
CA PRO A 250 -24.80 15.76 -4.51
C PRO A 250 -23.99 15.26 -5.72
N SER A 251 -22.66 15.24 -5.64
CA SER A 251 -21.79 14.69 -6.67
C SER A 251 -20.47 14.20 -6.09
N ARG A 252 -19.73 13.39 -6.88
CA ARG A 252 -18.36 12.95 -6.56
C ARG A 252 -17.40 14.12 -6.45
N PHE A 253 -17.55 15.11 -7.32
CA PHE A 253 -16.79 16.36 -7.28
C PHE A 253 -17.00 17.08 -5.94
N GLU A 254 -18.25 17.24 -5.49
CA GLU A 254 -18.54 17.90 -4.21
C GLU A 254 -17.99 17.11 -3.02
N GLN A 255 -17.99 15.76 -3.09
CA GLN A 255 -17.33 14.95 -2.05
C GLN A 255 -15.80 15.15 -2.02
N MET A 256 -15.13 15.16 -3.17
CA MET A 256 -13.68 15.40 -3.20
C MET A 256 -13.35 16.84 -2.80
N ARG A 257 -14.15 17.81 -3.23
CA ARG A 257 -14.02 19.22 -2.88
C ARG A 257 -14.23 19.46 -1.39
N SER A 258 -15.21 18.81 -0.76
CA SER A 258 -15.43 18.96 0.69
C SER A 258 -14.26 18.42 1.51
N VAL A 259 -13.62 17.35 1.03
CA VAL A 259 -12.42 16.75 1.64
C VAL A 259 -11.21 17.66 1.48
N THR A 260 -11.01 18.19 0.27
CA THR A 260 -9.78 18.93 -0.09
C THR A 260 -9.85 20.44 0.15
N GLY A 261 -11.05 20.98 0.33
CA GLY A 261 -11.27 22.39 0.62
C GLY A 261 -10.77 22.77 2.02
N ASN A 262 -10.62 24.08 2.24
CA ASN A 262 -10.15 24.68 3.50
C ASN A 262 -11.17 24.57 4.67
N LEU A 263 -12.08 23.60 4.61
CA LEU A 263 -13.04 23.27 5.65
C LEU A 263 -12.41 22.21 6.58
N SER A 264 -12.75 22.24 7.86
CA SER A 264 -12.24 21.31 8.89
C SER A 264 -12.56 19.82 8.62
N PHE A 265 -13.21 19.48 7.51
CA PHE A 265 -13.60 18.10 7.17
C PHE A 265 -12.41 17.14 7.17
N TRP A 266 -11.28 17.54 6.61
CA TRP A 266 -10.12 16.65 6.59
C TRP A 266 -9.58 16.36 8.00
N THR A 267 -9.85 17.23 8.99
CA THR A 267 -9.45 17.02 10.40
C THR A 267 -10.32 15.97 11.10
N SER A 268 -11.53 15.71 10.61
CA SER A 268 -12.43 14.72 11.21
C SER A 268 -11.94 13.28 11.03
N GLN A 269 -11.06 13.06 10.04
CA GLN A 269 -10.47 11.76 9.80
C GLN A 269 -9.25 11.55 10.70
N GLU A 270 -9.20 10.40 11.36
CA GLU A 270 -8.04 10.00 12.15
C GLU A 270 -6.79 9.86 11.26
N PRO A 271 -5.59 10.15 11.80
CA PRO A 271 -4.33 9.83 11.14
C PRO A 271 -4.26 8.38 10.66
N TYR A 272 -3.61 8.17 9.53
CA TYR A 272 -3.40 6.86 8.95
C TYR A 272 -2.71 5.94 9.96
N SER A 273 -3.25 4.73 10.09
CA SER A 273 -2.70 3.65 10.89
C SER A 273 -2.72 2.38 10.08
N GLU A 274 -1.57 1.70 9.97
CA GLU A 274 -1.47 0.42 9.26
C GLU A 274 -2.42 -0.64 9.85
N ALA A 275 -2.64 -0.60 11.15
CA ALA A 275 -3.55 -1.51 11.85
C ALA A 275 -5.00 -1.19 11.49
N LEU A 276 -5.41 0.08 11.54
CA LEU A 276 -6.76 0.48 11.15
C LEU A 276 -7.04 0.14 9.68
N GLN A 277 -6.07 0.41 8.80
CA GLN A 277 -6.19 0.09 7.39
C GLN A 277 -6.26 -1.42 7.14
N PHE A 278 -5.49 -2.22 7.89
CA PHE A 278 -5.61 -3.67 7.87
C PHE A 278 -7.05 -4.11 8.18
N PHE A 279 -7.62 -3.65 9.30
CA PHE A 279 -8.99 -4.03 9.69
C PHE A 279 -10.03 -3.59 8.67
N ARG A 280 -9.89 -2.39 8.08
CA ARG A 280 -10.78 -1.91 7.01
C ARG A 280 -10.74 -2.82 5.79
N GLN A 281 -9.56 -3.22 5.35
CA GLN A 281 -9.39 -4.11 4.19
C GLN A 281 -9.84 -5.54 4.49
N THR A 282 -9.59 -6.04 5.70
CA THR A 282 -10.07 -7.35 6.16
C THR A 282 -11.61 -7.39 6.17
N LYS A 283 -12.28 -6.33 6.64
CA LYS A 283 -13.74 -6.22 6.56
C LYS A 283 -14.25 -6.22 5.11
N LYS A 284 -13.56 -5.52 4.20
CA LYS A 284 -13.88 -5.54 2.76
C LYS A 284 -13.72 -6.95 2.19
N LEU A 285 -12.62 -7.64 2.50
CA LEU A 285 -12.36 -9.02 2.10
C LEU A 285 -13.51 -9.92 2.53
N TYR A 286 -13.90 -9.89 3.81
CA TYR A 286 -15.01 -10.71 4.32
C TYR A 286 -16.33 -10.39 3.63
N SER A 287 -16.66 -9.11 3.44
CA SER A 287 -17.86 -8.74 2.70
C SER A 287 -17.85 -9.25 1.25
N SER A 288 -16.69 -9.18 0.58
CA SER A 288 -16.50 -9.70 -0.77
C SER A 288 -16.64 -11.21 -0.83
N MET A 289 -16.07 -11.94 0.14
CA MET A 289 -16.16 -13.39 0.22
C MET A 289 -17.58 -13.86 0.52
N ALA A 290 -18.33 -13.13 1.37
CA ALA A 290 -19.74 -13.41 1.63
C ALA A 290 -20.61 -13.26 0.37
N ASN A 291 -20.32 -12.25 -0.44
CA ASN A 291 -21.00 -12.02 -1.72
C ASN A 291 -20.60 -13.06 -2.79
N LEU A 292 -19.33 -13.46 -2.83
CA LEU A 292 -18.83 -14.46 -3.78
C LEU A 292 -19.34 -15.87 -3.45
N HIS A 293 -19.50 -16.18 -2.16
CA HIS A 293 -19.95 -17.47 -1.67
C HIS A 293 -21.25 -17.36 -0.86
N PRO A 294 -22.37 -16.95 -1.48
CA PRO A 294 -23.59 -16.59 -0.76
C PRO A 294 -24.26 -17.79 -0.10
N ARG A 295 -24.07 -19.00 -0.65
CA ARG A 295 -24.68 -20.24 -0.14
C ARG A 295 -23.91 -20.89 1.01
N THR A 296 -22.60 -20.62 1.13
CA THR A 296 -21.74 -21.23 2.16
C THR A 296 -21.37 -20.19 3.22
N TYR A 297 -20.28 -19.46 3.02
CA TYR A 297 -19.81 -18.45 3.97
C TYR A 297 -20.84 -17.33 4.19
N GLY A 298 -21.52 -16.87 3.13
CA GLY A 298 -22.60 -15.89 3.26
C GLY A 298 -23.78 -16.38 4.11
N THR A 299 -24.14 -17.66 4.03
CA THR A 299 -25.15 -18.28 4.91
C THR A 299 -24.65 -18.38 6.34
N LEU A 300 -23.38 -18.77 6.55
CA LEU A 300 -22.77 -18.88 7.87
C LEU A 300 -22.79 -17.54 8.61
N VAL A 301 -22.44 -16.44 7.93
CA VAL A 301 -22.51 -15.07 8.49
C VAL A 301 -23.95 -14.71 8.89
N LYS A 302 -24.95 -15.07 8.08
CA LYS A 302 -26.37 -14.83 8.41
C LYS A 302 -26.83 -15.64 9.61
N ILE A 303 -26.45 -16.91 9.69
CA ILE A 303 -26.77 -17.79 10.82
C ILE A 303 -26.15 -17.24 12.11
N GLU A 304 -24.88 -16.85 12.08
CA GLU A 304 -24.21 -16.28 13.25
C GLU A 304 -24.92 -15.01 13.69
N LYS A 305 -25.19 -14.07 12.77
CA LYS A 305 -25.91 -12.84 13.09
C LYS A 305 -27.24 -13.13 13.80
N HIS A 306 -28.05 -14.03 13.25
CA HIS A 306 -29.33 -14.40 13.85
C HIS A 306 -29.16 -15.09 15.22
N TYR A 307 -28.16 -15.96 15.35
CA TYR A 307 -27.84 -16.64 16.61
C TYR A 307 -27.43 -15.66 17.71
N LEU A 308 -26.61 -14.65 17.37
CA LEU A 308 -26.18 -13.61 18.31
C LEU A 308 -27.32 -12.67 18.69
N GLU A 309 -28.20 -12.32 17.75
CA GLU A 309 -29.41 -11.54 18.01
C GLU A 309 -30.36 -12.31 18.95
N LEU A 310 -30.59 -13.60 18.71
CA LEU A 310 -31.44 -14.45 19.57
C LEU A 310 -30.94 -14.51 21.02
N LEU A 311 -29.62 -14.52 21.21
CA LEU A 311 -29.01 -14.55 22.54
C LEU A 311 -28.82 -13.15 23.17
N GLY A 312 -29.15 -12.07 22.45
CA GLY A 312 -28.90 -10.70 22.92
C GLY A 312 -27.41 -10.37 23.06
N LEU A 313 -26.54 -11.03 22.28
CA LEU A 313 -25.08 -10.94 22.36
C LEU A 313 -24.46 -10.22 21.15
N SER A 314 -25.25 -9.59 20.29
CA SER A 314 -24.80 -8.92 19.06
C SER A 314 -23.73 -7.85 19.29
N GLU A 315 -23.73 -7.18 20.43
CA GLU A 315 -22.75 -6.13 20.79
C GLU A 315 -21.66 -6.60 21.77
N SER A 316 -21.55 -7.91 21.99
CA SER A 316 -20.62 -8.46 22.97
C SER A 316 -19.16 -8.32 22.52
N GLN A 317 -18.40 -7.47 23.21
CA GLN A 317 -16.95 -7.34 23.00
C GLN A 317 -16.20 -8.67 23.21
N ALA A 318 -16.69 -9.53 24.09
CA ALA A 318 -16.06 -10.82 24.38
C ALA A 318 -16.12 -11.77 23.17
N LEU A 319 -17.26 -11.81 22.47
CA LEU A 319 -17.40 -12.61 21.25
C LEU A 319 -16.55 -12.06 20.11
N GLY A 320 -16.48 -10.72 19.95
CA GLY A 320 -15.56 -10.10 19.01
C GLY A 320 -14.10 -10.49 19.26
N ARG A 321 -13.66 -10.59 20.52
CA ARG A 321 -12.32 -11.09 20.87
C ARG A 321 -12.14 -12.56 20.51
N ILE A 322 -13.15 -13.40 20.73
CA ILE A 322 -13.10 -14.84 20.36
C ILE A 322 -12.96 -15.00 18.85
N GLN A 323 -13.72 -14.23 18.07
CA GLN A 323 -13.62 -14.21 16.62
C GLN A 323 -12.21 -13.78 16.16
N LEU A 324 -11.66 -12.71 16.74
CA LEU A 324 -10.31 -12.25 16.43
C LEU A 324 -9.25 -13.31 16.75
N ILE A 325 -9.36 -13.99 17.89
CA ILE A 325 -8.42 -15.05 18.28
C ILE A 325 -8.50 -16.23 17.32
N SER A 326 -9.70 -16.75 17.04
CA SER A 326 -9.90 -17.88 16.12
C SER A 326 -9.45 -17.56 14.70
N THR A 327 -9.75 -16.35 14.23
CA THR A 327 -9.24 -15.80 12.96
C THR A 327 -7.72 -15.75 12.93
N GLY A 328 -7.09 -15.20 13.98
CA GLY A 328 -5.64 -15.10 14.08
C GLY A 328 -4.96 -16.46 14.07
N VAL A 329 -5.48 -17.42 14.83
CA VAL A 329 -4.96 -18.80 14.87
C VAL A 329 -5.05 -19.44 13.49
N SER A 330 -6.22 -19.42 12.84
CA SER A 330 -6.40 -20.04 11.53
C SER A 330 -5.59 -19.35 10.43
N ALA A 331 -5.48 -18.02 10.46
CA ALA A 331 -4.63 -17.27 9.53
C ALA A 331 -3.16 -17.65 9.65
N LEU A 332 -2.64 -17.71 10.87
CA LEU A 332 -1.26 -18.14 11.12
C LEU A 332 -1.03 -19.60 10.69
N SER A 333 -1.96 -20.51 11.02
CA SER A 333 -1.89 -21.90 10.58
C SER A 333 -1.87 -22.02 9.05
N THR A 334 -2.71 -21.24 8.35
CA THR A 334 -2.74 -21.18 6.89
C THR A 334 -1.41 -20.68 6.32
N ILE A 335 -0.86 -19.60 6.88
CA ILE A 335 0.43 -19.04 6.47
C ILE A 335 1.55 -20.08 6.62
N VAL A 336 1.61 -20.75 7.77
CA VAL A 336 2.62 -21.78 8.06
C VAL A 336 2.44 -22.96 7.11
N ALA A 337 1.22 -23.45 6.92
CA ALA A 337 0.93 -24.58 6.04
C ALA A 337 1.34 -24.31 4.59
N VAL A 338 0.99 -23.14 4.04
CA VAL A 338 1.37 -22.78 2.67
C VAL A 338 2.89 -22.64 2.52
N ARG A 339 3.58 -22.05 3.50
CA ARG A 339 5.04 -21.94 3.47
C ARG A 339 5.72 -23.30 3.56
N ALA A 340 5.25 -24.17 4.45
CA ALA A 340 5.76 -25.54 4.56
C ALA A 340 5.53 -26.33 3.26
N TRP A 341 4.34 -26.18 2.65
CA TRP A 341 4.02 -26.80 1.37
C TRP A 341 4.97 -26.36 0.25
N LYS A 342 5.27 -25.06 0.16
CA LYS A 342 6.27 -24.54 -0.79
C LYS A 342 7.64 -25.20 -0.58
N LEU A 343 8.13 -25.27 0.66
CA LEU A 343 9.42 -25.90 0.96
C LEU A 343 9.46 -27.37 0.55
N VAL A 344 8.41 -28.13 0.84
CA VAL A 344 8.28 -29.54 0.43
C VAL A 344 8.33 -29.65 -1.09
N HIS A 345 7.59 -28.80 -1.80
CA HIS A 345 7.58 -28.80 -3.26
C HIS A 345 8.95 -28.45 -3.85
N THR A 346 9.68 -27.49 -3.26
CA THR A 346 11.04 -27.13 -3.70
C THR A 346 12.02 -28.27 -3.49
N ILE A 347 11.98 -28.95 -2.33
CA ILE A 347 12.84 -30.10 -2.03
C ILE A 347 12.53 -31.26 -2.97
N TRP A 348 11.24 -31.52 -3.22
CA TRP A 348 10.78 -32.57 -4.13
C TRP A 348 11.18 -32.30 -5.59
N GLY A 349 11.08 -31.05 -6.04
CA GLY A 349 11.57 -30.62 -7.35
C GLY A 349 13.09 -30.73 -7.49
N ALA A 350 13.84 -30.40 -6.43
CA ALA A 350 15.29 -30.59 -6.39
C ALA A 350 15.70 -32.07 -6.42
N LEU A 351 14.90 -32.96 -5.82
CA LEU A 351 15.12 -34.41 -5.83
C LEU A 351 14.74 -35.08 -7.16
N LEU A 352 13.74 -34.58 -7.88
CA LEU A 352 13.27 -35.13 -9.17
C LEU A 352 14.00 -34.58 -10.41
N GLY A 353 14.93 -33.64 -10.22
CA GLY A 353 15.88 -33.20 -11.23
C GLY A 353 15.40 -32.05 -12.09
N ASP A 354 16.17 -30.95 -12.11
CA ASP A 354 16.90 -30.62 -13.32
C ASP A 354 18.12 -29.72 -13.07
N LYS A 355 19.08 -29.85 -13.98
CA LYS A 355 20.28 -29.02 -14.16
C LYS A 355 19.89 -27.65 -14.74
N ALA A 356 20.29 -26.55 -14.11
CA ALA A 356 20.52 -25.26 -14.78
C ALA A 356 21.44 -24.40 -13.89
N LYS A 357 22.75 -24.30 -14.22
CA LYS A 357 23.41 -23.26 -15.03
C LYS A 357 23.30 -21.84 -14.46
N ASN A 358 24.50 -21.27 -14.27
CA ASN A 358 24.83 -20.06 -13.52
C ASN A 358 24.35 -18.76 -14.20
N GLY A 359 23.89 -17.80 -13.38
CA GLY A 359 23.61 -16.40 -13.76
C GLY A 359 22.27 -15.89 -13.19
N SER A 360 22.23 -14.74 -12.51
CA SER A 360 21.15 -14.35 -11.58
C SER A 360 20.22 -13.21 -12.07
N LYS A 361 18.95 -13.20 -11.65
CA LYS A 361 17.71 -12.45 -11.93
C LYS A 361 17.10 -12.02 -10.61
N VAL A 362 16.51 -10.85 -10.52
CA VAL A 362 15.79 -10.45 -9.29
C VAL A 362 14.35 -10.92 -9.36
N VAL A 363 13.92 -11.69 -8.38
CA VAL A 363 12.54 -12.14 -8.17
C VAL A 363 12.13 -11.75 -6.76
N ALA A 364 11.02 -11.03 -6.66
CA ALA A 364 10.38 -10.80 -5.39
C ALA A 364 9.69 -12.09 -4.90
N ASP A 365 10.16 -12.67 -3.79
CA ASP A 365 9.47 -13.79 -3.12
C ASP A 365 9.00 -13.36 -1.72
N GLY A 366 7.71 -12.98 -1.64
CA GLY A 366 7.11 -12.51 -0.40
C GLY A 366 7.78 -11.24 0.11
N PRO A 367 8.11 -11.12 1.42
CA PRO A 367 8.68 -9.89 1.98
C PRO A 367 10.17 -9.66 1.63
N GLN A 368 10.79 -10.52 0.83
CA GLN A 368 12.22 -10.48 0.51
C GLN A 368 12.48 -10.40 -1.00
N LEU A 369 13.58 -9.75 -1.36
CA LEU A 369 14.14 -9.80 -2.71
C LEU A 369 15.03 -11.03 -2.80
N VAL A 370 14.71 -11.93 -3.72
CA VAL A 370 15.47 -13.14 -4.01
C VAL A 370 16.08 -12.99 -5.40
N THR A 371 17.22 -13.64 -5.63
CA THR A 371 17.87 -13.62 -6.93
C THR A 371 17.76 -15.01 -7.59
N GLU A 372 16.75 -15.24 -8.46
CA GLU A 372 16.60 -16.46 -9.29
C GLU A 372 17.44 -16.39 -10.58
N PRO A 373 17.44 -17.33 -11.53
CA PRO A 373 18.10 -17.14 -12.84
C PRO A 373 17.18 -16.58 -13.95
N ALA A 374 17.69 -15.69 -14.82
CA ALA A 374 17.00 -15.19 -16.04
C ALA A 374 17.96 -15.15 -17.21
N SER A 375 17.42 -15.38 -18.40
CA SER A 375 18.10 -15.30 -19.69
C SER A 375 18.16 -13.88 -20.30
N VAL A 376 17.41 -12.90 -19.78
CA VAL A 376 17.26 -11.54 -20.39
C VAL A 376 17.21 -10.45 -19.31
N ASP A 377 17.89 -9.32 -19.54
CA ASP A 377 17.82 -8.12 -18.69
C ASP A 377 16.38 -7.54 -18.72
N PRO A 378 15.76 -7.24 -17.56
CA PRO A 378 14.35 -6.88 -17.49
C PRO A 378 14.04 -5.50 -18.09
N VAL A 379 14.97 -4.55 -18.02
CA VAL A 379 14.80 -3.23 -18.65
C VAL A 379 15.00 -3.36 -20.16
N ALA A 380 15.99 -4.14 -20.60
CA ALA A 380 16.20 -4.44 -22.01
C ALA A 380 14.95 -5.09 -22.64
N GLY A 381 14.33 -6.04 -21.94
CA GLY A 381 13.08 -6.68 -22.39
C GLY A 381 11.94 -5.69 -22.58
N MET A 382 11.74 -4.76 -21.63
CA MET A 382 10.70 -3.73 -21.75
C MET A 382 10.99 -2.70 -22.85
N LEU A 383 12.27 -2.36 -23.07
CA LEU A 383 12.66 -1.48 -24.16
C LEU A 383 12.48 -2.14 -25.54
N GLN A 384 12.73 -3.45 -25.64
CA GLN A 384 12.45 -4.22 -26.84
C GLN A 384 10.95 -4.25 -27.13
N GLU A 385 10.12 -4.56 -26.12
CA GLU A 385 8.65 -4.55 -26.23
C GLU A 385 8.14 -3.18 -26.70
N PHE A 386 8.69 -2.09 -26.15
CA PHE A 386 8.39 -0.74 -26.61
C PHE A 386 8.71 -0.52 -28.10
N LEU A 387 9.85 -1.01 -28.59
CA LEU A 387 10.20 -0.90 -30.01
C LEU A 387 9.28 -1.76 -30.89
N ASP A 388 8.91 -2.95 -30.42
CA ASP A 388 8.07 -3.90 -31.16
C ASP A 388 6.60 -3.44 -31.23
N GLU A 389 6.13 -2.66 -30.24
CA GLU A 389 4.77 -2.08 -30.23
C GLU A 389 4.61 -0.84 -31.12
N LEU A 390 5.71 -0.24 -31.62
CA LEU A 390 5.62 0.90 -32.51
C LEU A 390 5.12 0.47 -33.90
N THR A 391 4.05 1.12 -34.37
CA THR A 391 3.62 0.98 -35.77
C THR A 391 4.63 1.66 -36.70
N GLU A 392 4.69 1.23 -37.97
CA GLU A 392 5.58 1.83 -38.97
C GLU A 392 5.38 3.35 -39.10
N GLU A 393 4.13 3.82 -38.99
CA GLU A 393 3.79 5.25 -39.04
C GLU A 393 4.33 6.00 -37.81
N GLN A 394 4.21 5.42 -36.61
CA GLN A 394 4.74 6.00 -35.38
C GLN A 394 6.26 6.02 -35.36
N GLU A 395 6.90 4.95 -35.81
CA GLU A 395 8.36 4.90 -35.93
C GLU A 395 8.85 5.98 -36.89
N LYS A 396 8.24 6.08 -38.08
CA LYS A 396 8.59 7.11 -39.06
C LYS A 396 8.42 8.52 -38.49
N SER A 397 7.30 8.78 -37.81
CA SER A 397 7.04 10.07 -37.16
C SER A 397 8.07 10.39 -36.07
N LEU A 398 8.45 9.41 -35.24
CA LEU A 398 9.48 9.59 -34.21
C LEU A 398 10.88 9.79 -34.82
N MET A 399 11.18 9.15 -35.95
CA MET A 399 12.44 9.29 -36.66
C MET A 399 12.59 10.65 -37.36
N GLU A 400 11.47 11.27 -37.76
CA GLU A 400 11.44 12.64 -38.32
C GLU A 400 11.67 13.71 -37.24
N ASP A 401 11.26 13.47 -35.99
CA ASP A 401 11.59 14.34 -34.86
C ASP A 401 13.04 14.11 -34.40
N PRO A 402 13.91 15.14 -34.35
CA PRO A 402 15.28 15.01 -33.84
C PRO A 402 15.36 14.40 -32.43
N THR A 403 14.35 14.67 -31.59
CA THR A 403 14.29 14.14 -30.22
C THR A 403 13.95 12.65 -30.22
N GLY A 404 12.85 12.27 -30.90
CA GLY A 404 12.43 10.88 -31.08
C GLY A 404 13.52 10.03 -31.74
N SER A 405 14.14 10.53 -32.80
CA SER A 405 15.23 9.87 -33.53
C SER A 405 16.42 9.55 -32.62
N HIS A 406 16.81 10.50 -31.77
CA HIS A 406 17.89 10.30 -30.81
C HIS A 406 17.51 9.23 -29.76
N ILE A 407 16.30 9.24 -29.23
CA ILE A 407 15.82 8.24 -28.27
C ILE A 407 15.82 6.85 -28.89
N LEU A 408 15.22 6.69 -30.07
CA LEU A 408 15.13 5.40 -30.76
C LEU A 408 16.52 4.84 -31.07
N ARG A 409 17.43 5.68 -31.58
CA ARG A 409 18.81 5.26 -31.86
C ARG A 409 19.54 4.85 -30.58
N LYS A 410 19.43 5.64 -29.52
CA LYS A 410 20.04 5.34 -28.22
C LYS A 410 19.58 3.99 -27.67
N ILE A 411 18.28 3.69 -27.76
CA ILE A 411 17.72 2.42 -27.29
C ILE A 411 18.23 1.26 -28.16
N ARG A 412 18.14 1.37 -29.49
CA ARG A 412 18.60 0.32 -30.42
C ARG A 412 20.08 0.00 -30.22
N THR A 413 20.95 1.01 -30.19
CA THR A 413 22.38 0.82 -29.95
C THR A 413 22.65 0.13 -28.61
N ALA A 414 21.97 0.52 -27.54
CA ALA A 414 22.16 -0.10 -26.22
C ALA A 414 21.70 -1.57 -26.18
N LEU A 415 20.62 -1.90 -26.89
CA LEU A 415 20.13 -3.28 -27.03
C LEU A 415 21.09 -4.14 -27.86
N ASP A 416 21.56 -3.63 -29.01
CA ASP A 416 22.47 -4.33 -29.92
C ASP A 416 23.83 -4.63 -29.27
N GLU A 417 24.38 -3.65 -28.54
CA GLU A 417 25.65 -3.79 -27.82
C GLU A 417 25.54 -4.63 -26.54
N LYS A 418 24.33 -5.06 -26.14
CA LYS A 418 24.04 -5.68 -24.84
C LYS A 418 24.58 -4.86 -23.66
N ASN A 419 24.65 -3.55 -23.82
CA ASN A 419 25.25 -2.61 -22.87
C ASN A 419 24.26 -2.18 -21.77
N ILE A 420 23.19 -2.95 -21.57
CA ILE A 420 22.17 -2.73 -20.54
C ILE A 420 22.44 -3.72 -19.42
N ASN A 421 23.14 -3.27 -18.38
CA ASN A 421 23.19 -3.96 -17.09
C ASN A 421 22.32 -3.20 -16.08
N SER A 422 21.01 -3.32 -16.23
CA SER A 422 20.06 -2.56 -15.41
C SER A 422 19.79 -3.20 -14.05
N LYS A 423 20.16 -4.47 -13.88
CA LYS A 423 19.81 -5.26 -12.71
C LYS A 423 20.44 -4.72 -11.42
N ASP A 424 21.76 -4.52 -11.43
CA ASP A 424 22.48 -4.02 -10.26
C ASP A 424 22.07 -2.58 -9.93
N GLU A 425 21.68 -1.80 -10.95
CA GLU A 425 21.15 -0.45 -10.78
C GLU A 425 19.76 -0.45 -10.14
N VAL A 426 18.85 -1.34 -10.60
CA VAL A 426 17.50 -1.49 -10.03
C VAL A 426 17.60 -1.97 -8.58
N LEU A 427 18.45 -2.97 -8.30
CA LEU A 427 18.71 -3.44 -6.94
C LEU A 427 19.32 -2.35 -6.08
N GLY A 428 20.36 -1.68 -6.57
CA GLY A 428 21.02 -0.59 -5.86
C GLY A 428 20.04 0.54 -5.51
N GLY A 429 19.12 0.88 -6.43
CA GLY A 429 18.05 1.84 -6.19
C GLY A 429 17.09 1.40 -5.08
N ILE A 430 16.61 0.16 -5.11
CA ILE A 430 15.72 -0.38 -4.06
C ILE A 430 16.46 -0.45 -2.72
N MET A 431 17.68 -0.99 -2.69
CA MET A 431 18.48 -1.12 -1.47
C MET A 431 18.79 0.24 -0.85
N ASN A 432 19.13 1.22 -1.67
CA ASN A 432 19.30 2.61 -1.23
C ASN A 432 18.01 3.16 -0.59
N ALA A 433 16.85 2.94 -1.22
CA ALA A 433 15.56 3.37 -0.67
C ALA A 433 15.16 2.65 0.63
N LEU A 434 15.68 1.43 0.84
CA LEU A 434 15.57 0.69 2.10
C LEU A 434 16.56 1.17 3.18
N GLY A 435 17.42 2.16 2.90
CA GLY A 435 18.45 2.64 3.82
C GLY A 435 19.71 1.76 3.89
N LYS A 436 19.91 0.90 2.88
CA LYS A 436 21.00 -0.07 2.82
C LYS A 436 22.01 0.27 1.72
N ASP A 437 23.23 -0.22 1.89
CA ASP A 437 24.24 -0.21 0.84
C ASP A 437 23.98 -1.34 -0.19
N PRO A 438 24.72 -1.39 -1.31
CA PRO A 438 24.57 -2.44 -2.32
C PRO A 438 24.80 -3.87 -1.79
N ASP A 439 25.55 -4.01 -0.70
CA ASP A 439 25.83 -5.29 -0.03
C ASP A 439 24.73 -5.67 1.00
N GLY A 440 23.72 -4.82 1.15
CA GLY A 440 22.61 -5.00 2.08
C GLY A 440 22.91 -4.73 3.54
N LYS A 441 24.05 -4.08 3.83
CA LYS A 441 24.39 -3.58 5.16
C LYS A 441 23.77 -2.20 5.37
N THR A 442 23.55 -1.87 6.63
CA THR A 442 23.04 -0.55 7.03
C THR A 442 24.00 0.53 6.57
N LYS A 443 23.47 1.59 5.95
CA LYS A 443 24.27 2.79 5.70
C LYS A 443 24.61 3.44 7.03
N HIS A 444 25.83 3.21 7.53
CA HIS A 444 26.37 4.04 8.59
C HIS A 444 26.60 5.45 8.01
N SER A 445 25.77 6.41 8.39
CA SER A 445 26.10 7.82 8.19
C SER A 445 27.41 8.09 8.90
N LYS A 446 28.42 8.53 8.15
CA LYS A 446 29.51 9.31 8.74
C LYS A 446 28.97 10.64 9.24
#